data_AF-A0A098C2A6-F1
#
_entry.id   AF-A0A098C2A6-F1
#
_cell.length_a   1.000
_cell.length_b   1.000
_cell.length_c   1.000
_cell.angle_alpha   90.00
_cell.angle_beta   90.00
_cell.angle_gamma   90.00
#
_symmetry.space_group_name_H-M   'P 1'
#
loop_
_entity.id
_entity.type
_entity.pdbx_description
1 polymer ?
#
loop_
_entity_poly.entity_id
_entity_poly.type
_entity_poly.pdbx_seq_one_letter_code
_entity_poly.pdbx_strand_id
1 'polypeptide(L)'
;MHISRYIDLNKENISIKTSEKQKELIGKVVYRFIDDDEINANNILNIVSLIVFYDFELSNEQIIKILPYSYYYFYINNAYKRQIIKDIDEWSMSYSIIILDVLISKSTQEVINSGIVEIINKDIQYPFELYQCFGSYFIKNKMVELYYLLPIILSEKFETDNYKESHQINLLVKIAKIENSFSLIEKELDKLSNNAKLYYYKHIKGDNRPKDFCNLLNKLYVEIEDDNKIDCLGVLLSNSCDGALEEFVSYLKKTNFVETDPFFGLSYDKDECLDLLLEAFEILLHKIYTYFDNRLIDVVLNSIEKIAVRSKENYHTVKKRFVDIVQKNNKYSFLYRKLQTFEDTLYETHKVNWSISSAKILYEQLKS
;
A
#
# COMPACT_ATOMS: atom_id res chain seq x y z
N MET A 1 -38.19 -5.47 5.71
CA MET A 1 -38.88 -4.31 5.12
C MET A 1 -38.20 -3.98 3.79
N HIS A 2 -38.87 -4.14 2.64
CA HIS A 2 -38.29 -3.79 1.34
C HIS A 2 -38.37 -2.27 1.10
N ILE A 3 -37.35 -1.54 1.58
CA ILE A 3 -37.25 -0.07 1.43
C ILE A 3 -37.04 0.34 -0.04
N SER A 4 -36.47 -0.56 -0.86
CA SER A 4 -36.13 -0.31 -2.27
C SER A 4 -37.33 0.02 -3.18
N ARG A 5 -38.57 -0.25 -2.76
CA ARG A 5 -39.78 0.07 -3.55
C ARG A 5 -40.31 1.50 -3.38
N TYR A 6 -39.73 2.28 -2.49
CA TYR A 6 -40.26 3.61 -2.14
C TYR A 6 -39.38 4.76 -2.64
N ILE A 7 -38.29 4.47 -3.36
CA ILE A 7 -37.36 5.46 -3.87
C ILE A 7 -37.67 5.68 -5.36
N ASP A 8 -38.34 6.78 -5.68
CA ASP A 8 -38.42 7.29 -7.06
C ASP A 8 -37.10 8.02 -7.35
N LEU A 9 -36.20 7.35 -8.05
CA LEU A 9 -34.81 7.77 -8.28
C LEU A 9 -34.66 9.02 -9.15
N ASN A 10 -35.76 9.58 -9.66
CA ASN A 10 -35.77 10.68 -10.63
C ASN A 10 -36.14 12.05 -10.05
N LYS A 11 -36.18 12.23 -8.73
CA LYS A 11 -36.46 13.54 -8.10
C LYS A 11 -35.41 13.91 -7.06
N GLU A 12 -34.90 15.14 -7.15
CA GLU A 12 -33.85 15.70 -6.27
C GLU A 12 -34.28 15.84 -4.79
N ASN A 13 -35.55 15.63 -4.47
CA ASN A 13 -36.08 15.63 -3.10
C ASN A 13 -36.93 14.37 -2.87
N ILE A 14 -36.27 13.27 -2.49
CA ILE A 14 -36.92 12.01 -2.15
C ILE A 14 -37.26 12.01 -0.65
N SER A 15 -38.47 12.46 -0.30
CA SER A 15 -39.07 12.07 0.99
C SER A 15 -39.95 10.85 0.75
N ILE A 16 -39.64 9.71 1.39
CA ILE A 16 -40.63 8.65 1.50
C ILE A 16 -41.75 9.19 2.38
N LYS A 17 -42.99 9.13 1.87
CA LYS A 17 -44.21 9.52 2.60
C LYS A 17 -44.57 8.50 3.68
N THR A 18 -43.69 8.26 4.65
CA THR A 18 -44.09 7.64 5.91
C THR A 18 -44.68 8.72 6.81
N SER A 19 -45.83 8.45 7.41
CA SER A 19 -46.39 9.33 8.43
C SER A 19 -45.51 9.36 9.69
N GLU A 20 -45.58 10.44 10.46
CA GLU A 20 -44.89 10.54 11.76
C GLU A 20 -45.17 9.33 12.68
N LYS A 21 -46.41 8.83 12.70
CA LYS A 21 -46.77 7.63 13.47
C LYS A 21 -46.04 6.37 13.01
N GLN A 22 -45.82 6.21 11.71
CA GLN A 22 -45.06 5.07 11.17
C GLN A 22 -43.57 5.22 11.49
N LYS A 23 -43.03 6.43 11.37
CA LYS A 23 -41.65 6.73 11.76
C LYS A 23 -41.42 6.43 13.25
N GLU A 24 -42.33 6.86 14.12
CA GLU A 24 -42.29 6.59 15.57
C GLU A 24 -42.36 5.08 15.87
N LEU A 25 -43.26 4.34 15.23
CA LEU A 25 -43.38 2.89 15.43
C LEU A 25 -42.12 2.15 14.98
N ILE A 26 -41.58 2.49 13.81
CA ILE A 26 -40.34 1.90 13.29
C ILE A 26 -39.17 2.23 14.22
N GLY A 27 -39.06 3.47 14.68
CA GLY A 27 -38.05 3.91 15.63
C GLY A 27 -38.07 3.08 16.92
N LYS A 28 -39.27 2.85 17.51
CA LYS A 28 -39.41 1.99 18.70
C LYS A 28 -38.94 0.56 18.46
N VAL A 29 -39.23 0.00 17.29
CA VAL A 29 -38.76 -1.35 16.93
C VAL A 29 -37.24 -1.38 16.79
N VAL A 30 -36.66 -0.40 16.07
CA VAL A 30 -35.21 -0.27 15.88
C VAL A 30 -34.48 -0.12 17.22
N TYR A 31 -34.92 0.81 18.07
CA TYR A 31 -34.31 1.01 19.38
C TYR A 31 -34.41 -0.24 20.24
N ARG A 32 -35.55 -0.95 20.23
CA ARG A 32 -35.68 -2.20 20.94
C ARG A 32 -34.67 -3.26 20.49
N PHE A 33 -34.45 -3.44 19.17
CA PHE A 33 -33.43 -4.36 18.68
C PHE A 33 -32.02 -4.04 19.20
N ILE A 34 -31.71 -2.75 19.36
CA ILE A 34 -30.42 -2.30 19.88
C ILE A 34 -30.37 -2.45 21.41
N ASP A 35 -31.40 -1.99 22.11
CA ASP A 35 -31.46 -1.93 23.55
C ASP A 35 -31.52 -3.33 24.17
N ASP A 36 -32.24 -4.26 23.55
CA ASP A 36 -32.37 -5.66 23.96
C ASP A 36 -31.18 -6.55 23.49
N ASP A 37 -30.15 -5.97 22.86
CA ASP A 37 -28.95 -6.66 22.34
C ASP A 37 -29.26 -7.77 21.31
N GLU A 38 -30.30 -7.55 20.50
CA GLU A 38 -30.75 -8.48 19.45
C GLU A 38 -30.09 -8.20 18.08
N ILE A 39 -29.03 -7.39 18.04
CA ILE A 39 -28.27 -7.07 16.82
C ILE A 39 -27.37 -8.26 16.45
N ASN A 40 -27.35 -8.63 15.17
CA ASN A 40 -26.44 -9.63 14.62
C ASN A 40 -26.13 -9.37 13.14
N ALA A 41 -25.21 -10.17 12.60
CA ALA A 41 -24.80 -10.14 11.20
C ALA A 41 -25.95 -10.12 10.18
N ASN A 42 -27.08 -10.77 10.48
CA ASN A 42 -28.21 -10.89 9.54
C ASN A 42 -29.12 -9.66 9.53
N ASN A 43 -29.18 -8.90 10.62
CA ASN A 43 -30.10 -7.77 10.76
C ASN A 43 -29.42 -6.40 10.79
N ILE A 44 -28.11 -6.33 11.06
CA ILE A 44 -27.41 -5.05 11.25
C ILE A 44 -27.55 -4.12 10.05
N LEU A 45 -27.40 -4.63 8.83
CA LEU A 45 -27.51 -3.82 7.61
C LEU A 45 -28.90 -3.16 7.50
N ASN A 46 -29.95 -3.89 7.87
CA ASN A 46 -31.32 -3.36 7.85
C ASN A 46 -31.51 -2.31 8.95
N ILE A 47 -30.99 -2.57 10.16
CA ILE A 47 -31.05 -1.64 11.29
C ILE A 47 -30.36 -0.31 10.92
N VAL A 48 -29.12 -0.36 10.46
CA VAL A 48 -28.37 0.86 10.07
C VAL A 48 -29.00 1.56 8.88
N SER A 49 -29.50 0.80 7.90
CA SER A 49 -30.23 1.40 6.77
C SER A 49 -31.47 2.18 7.24
N LEU A 50 -32.22 1.67 8.22
CA LEU A 50 -33.37 2.37 8.79
C LEU A 50 -32.96 3.61 9.59
N ILE A 51 -31.88 3.53 10.35
CA ILE A 51 -31.32 4.67 11.10
C ILE A 51 -30.95 5.81 10.16
N VAL A 52 -30.21 5.52 9.08
CA VAL A 52 -29.86 6.53 8.08
C VAL A 52 -31.10 7.02 7.36
N PHE A 53 -31.96 6.10 6.91
CA PHE A 53 -33.14 6.44 6.11
C PHE A 53 -34.10 7.41 6.82
N TYR A 54 -34.41 7.11 8.08
CA TYR A 54 -35.33 7.91 8.89
C TYR A 54 -34.65 9.00 9.70
N ASP A 55 -33.32 9.10 9.62
CA ASP A 55 -32.50 10.02 10.40
C ASP A 55 -32.78 9.90 11.91
N PHE A 56 -32.73 8.67 12.43
CA PHE A 56 -32.90 8.43 13.86
C PHE A 56 -31.69 8.93 14.64
N GLU A 57 -31.94 9.51 15.81
CA GLU A 57 -30.91 9.86 16.79
C GLU A 57 -30.56 8.60 17.59
N LEU A 58 -29.28 8.44 17.92
CA LEU A 58 -28.80 7.31 18.72
C LEU A 58 -28.19 7.82 20.01
N SER A 59 -28.47 7.14 21.12
CA SER A 59 -27.74 7.38 22.35
C SER A 59 -26.30 6.85 22.26
N ASN A 60 -25.40 7.34 23.10
CA ASN A 60 -24.02 6.84 23.16
C ASN A 60 -23.98 5.32 23.44
N GLU A 61 -24.86 4.82 24.31
CA GLU A 61 -24.96 3.39 24.60
C GLU A 61 -25.37 2.58 23.36
N GLN A 62 -26.34 3.09 22.59
CA GLN A 62 -26.77 2.46 21.35
C GLN A 62 -25.67 2.47 20.28
N ILE A 63 -24.90 3.55 20.17
CA ILE A 63 -23.72 3.62 19.30
C ILE A 63 -22.71 2.52 19.69
N ILE A 64 -22.41 2.38 20.98
CA ILE A 64 -21.44 1.38 21.47
C ILE A 64 -21.91 -0.05 21.17
N LYS A 65 -23.21 -0.34 21.29
CA LYS A 65 -23.78 -1.66 20.93
C LYS A 65 -23.68 -1.97 19.43
N ILE A 66 -23.66 -0.96 18.56
CA ILE A 66 -23.53 -1.15 17.11
C ILE A 66 -22.05 -1.26 16.68
N LEU A 67 -21.12 -0.64 17.41
CA LEU A 67 -19.69 -0.61 17.06
C LEU A 67 -19.07 -1.99 16.71
N PRO A 68 -19.41 -3.12 17.36
CA PRO A 68 -18.92 -4.44 16.97
C PRO A 68 -19.19 -4.86 15.52
N TYR A 69 -20.16 -4.22 14.86
CA TYR A 69 -20.54 -4.50 13.47
C TYR A 69 -20.02 -3.44 12.50
N SER A 70 -19.13 -2.55 12.96
CA SER A 70 -18.59 -1.41 12.21
C SER A 70 -17.95 -1.76 10.87
N TYR A 71 -17.51 -3.00 10.68
CA TYR A 71 -16.83 -3.49 9.48
C TYR A 71 -17.77 -3.90 8.34
N TYR A 72 -19.08 -4.00 8.59
CA TYR A 72 -20.04 -4.33 7.54
C TYR A 72 -20.17 -3.19 6.54
N TYR A 73 -20.18 -3.56 5.26
CA TYR A 73 -20.44 -2.64 4.16
C TYR A 73 -21.92 -2.67 3.79
N PHE A 74 -22.48 -1.50 3.49
CA PHE A 74 -23.79 -1.42 2.86
C PHE A 74 -23.74 -0.54 1.61
N TYR A 75 -24.46 -0.97 0.58
CA TYR A 75 -24.55 -0.25 -0.68
C TYR A 75 -25.47 0.96 -0.51
N ILE A 76 -24.91 2.12 -0.80
CA ILE A 76 -25.57 3.39 -0.58
C ILE A 76 -25.85 4.02 -1.93
N ASN A 77 -27.10 4.41 -2.15
CA ASN A 77 -27.44 5.27 -3.28
C ASN A 77 -27.06 6.73 -2.96
N ASN A 78 -27.05 7.60 -3.97
CA ASN A 78 -26.62 8.99 -3.84
C ASN A 78 -27.41 9.79 -2.79
N ALA A 79 -28.69 9.48 -2.55
CA ALA A 79 -29.52 10.19 -1.57
C ALA A 79 -29.04 9.91 -0.13
N TYR A 80 -28.83 8.65 0.20
CA TYR A 80 -28.26 8.23 1.48
C TYR A 80 -26.84 8.79 1.70
N LYS A 81 -26.02 8.86 0.63
CA LYS A 81 -24.67 9.44 0.68
C LYS A 81 -24.68 10.88 1.18
N ARG A 82 -25.57 11.72 0.64
CA ARG A 82 -25.72 13.13 1.04
C ARG A 82 -26.15 13.30 2.50
N GLN A 83 -26.89 12.34 3.05
CA GLN A 83 -27.32 12.38 4.46
C GLN A 83 -26.16 12.06 5.42
N ILE A 84 -25.29 11.11 5.05
CA ILE A 84 -24.14 10.72 5.87
C ILE A 84 -23.01 11.73 5.74
N ILE A 85 -22.73 12.17 4.52
CA ILE A 85 -21.65 13.11 4.21
C ILE A 85 -22.29 14.36 3.62
N LYS A 86 -22.47 15.37 4.49
CA LYS A 86 -22.86 16.71 4.08
C LYS A 86 -21.72 17.25 3.19
N ASP A 87 -22.04 17.77 2.01
CA ASP A 87 -21.13 18.45 1.07
C ASP A 87 -20.35 17.61 0.02
N ILE A 88 -20.89 16.48 -0.45
CA ILE A 88 -20.33 15.79 -1.65
C ILE A 88 -21.28 15.88 -2.85
N ASP A 89 -20.85 16.60 -3.88
CA ASP A 89 -21.58 16.84 -5.14
C ASP A 89 -21.25 15.86 -6.29
N GLU A 90 -20.45 14.83 -6.06
CA GLU A 90 -20.05 13.92 -7.15
C GLU A 90 -21.04 12.78 -7.41
N TRP A 91 -21.57 12.78 -8.65
CA TRP A 91 -22.52 11.84 -9.23
C TRP A 91 -21.86 10.64 -9.94
N SER A 92 -21.05 9.84 -9.25
CA SER A 92 -20.51 8.62 -9.85
C SER A 92 -20.53 7.41 -8.91
N MET A 93 -21.23 6.37 -9.37
CA MET A 93 -21.16 4.94 -9.03
C MET A 93 -21.28 4.51 -7.55
N SER A 94 -21.79 3.29 -7.36
CA SER A 94 -22.09 2.67 -6.07
C SER A 94 -20.97 2.81 -5.04
N TYR A 95 -21.17 3.65 -4.03
CA TYR A 95 -20.32 3.69 -2.84
C TYR A 95 -20.81 2.62 -1.86
N SER A 96 -19.95 1.67 -1.52
CA SER A 96 -20.08 0.92 -0.28
C SER A 96 -19.49 1.78 0.85
N ILE A 97 -20.32 2.22 1.80
CA ILE A 97 -19.82 2.85 3.03
C ILE A 97 -19.85 1.78 4.12
N ILE A 98 -18.93 1.90 5.05
CA ILE A 98 -18.81 0.99 6.19
C ILE A 98 -19.63 1.55 7.36
N ILE A 99 -20.20 0.68 8.20
CA ILE A 99 -21.05 1.12 9.31
C ILE A 99 -20.34 2.12 10.24
N LEU A 100 -19.02 1.99 10.42
CA LEU A 100 -18.23 2.94 11.22
C LEU A 100 -18.43 4.41 10.79
N ASP A 101 -18.45 4.69 9.50
CA ASP A 101 -18.61 6.06 8.99
C ASP A 101 -19.99 6.62 9.36
N VAL A 102 -21.02 5.78 9.40
CA VAL A 102 -22.37 6.17 9.87
C VAL A 102 -22.32 6.50 11.35
N LEU A 103 -21.71 5.65 12.17
CA LEU A 103 -21.61 5.88 13.60
C LEU A 103 -20.85 7.17 13.92
N ILE A 104 -19.77 7.45 13.17
CA ILE A 104 -19.05 8.72 13.26
C ILE A 104 -19.94 9.91 12.90
N SER A 105 -20.79 9.79 11.87
CA SER A 105 -21.74 10.85 11.51
C SER A 105 -22.85 11.07 12.55
N LYS A 106 -23.12 10.06 13.38
CA LYS A 106 -24.19 10.02 14.39
C LYS A 106 -23.71 10.24 15.82
N SER A 107 -22.42 10.42 16.02
CA SER A 107 -21.82 10.52 17.35
C SER A 107 -20.62 11.46 17.35
N THR A 108 -20.05 11.68 18.54
CA THR A 108 -18.81 12.44 18.68
C THR A 108 -17.62 11.50 18.52
N GLN A 109 -16.48 12.06 18.10
CA GLN A 109 -15.22 11.32 18.03
C GLN A 109 -14.84 10.71 19.38
N GLU A 110 -15.14 11.39 20.50
CA GLU A 110 -14.86 10.89 21.85
C GLU A 110 -15.63 9.59 22.17
N VAL A 111 -16.90 9.52 21.81
CA VAL A 111 -17.75 8.33 22.03
C VAL A 111 -17.30 7.18 21.13
N ILE A 112 -16.98 7.45 19.86
CA ILE A 112 -16.46 6.42 18.94
C ILE A 112 -15.12 5.89 19.43
N ASN A 113 -14.18 6.77 19.78
CA ASN A 113 -12.85 6.38 20.22
C ASN A 113 -12.90 5.56 21.53
N SER A 114 -13.69 6.00 22.52
CA SER A 114 -13.85 5.27 23.78
C SER A 114 -14.48 3.90 23.59
N GLY A 115 -15.52 3.78 22.75
CA GLY A 115 -16.13 2.50 22.43
C GLY A 115 -15.19 1.54 21.70
N ILE A 116 -14.36 2.05 20.76
CA ILE A 116 -13.34 1.22 20.10
C ILE A 116 -12.29 0.73 21.10
N VAL A 117 -11.80 1.59 21.99
CA VAL A 117 -10.85 1.23 23.05
C VAL A 117 -11.43 0.12 23.93
N GLU A 118 -12.69 0.25 24.34
CA GLU A 118 -13.39 -0.77 25.13
C GLU A 118 -13.46 -2.11 24.39
N ILE A 119 -13.78 -2.11 23.09
CA ILE A 119 -13.85 -3.33 22.28
C ILE A 119 -12.48 -4.00 22.14
N ILE A 120 -11.41 -3.24 21.89
CA ILE A 120 -10.06 -3.82 21.72
C ILE A 120 -9.56 -4.43 23.03
N ASN A 121 -9.82 -3.76 24.16
CA ASN A 121 -9.40 -4.19 25.49
C ASN A 121 -10.27 -5.30 26.09
N LYS A 122 -11.43 -5.59 25.50
CA LYS A 122 -12.25 -6.74 25.91
C LYS A 122 -11.53 -8.05 25.58
N ASP A 123 -11.67 -9.01 26.49
CA ASP A 123 -11.26 -10.40 26.29
C ASP A 123 -12.33 -11.18 25.50
N ILE A 124 -12.79 -10.57 24.41
CA ILE A 124 -13.76 -11.13 23.48
C ILE A 124 -13.12 -11.09 22.10
N GLN A 125 -13.22 -12.20 21.39
CA GLN A 125 -12.71 -12.31 20.03
C GLN A 125 -13.76 -11.80 19.03
N TYR A 126 -13.41 -10.74 18.31
CA TYR A 126 -14.19 -10.24 17.18
C TYR A 126 -13.57 -10.68 15.84
N PRO A 127 -14.32 -10.62 14.73
CA PRO A 127 -13.77 -10.86 13.40
C PRO A 127 -12.62 -9.91 13.07
N PHE A 128 -11.62 -10.39 12.33
CA PHE A 128 -10.43 -9.61 11.99
C PHE A 128 -10.77 -8.33 11.20
N GLU A 129 -11.85 -8.35 10.41
CA GLU A 129 -12.35 -7.21 9.65
C GLU A 129 -12.70 -6.03 10.55
N LEU A 130 -13.17 -6.30 11.78
CA LEU A 130 -13.46 -5.26 12.76
C LEU A 130 -12.19 -4.54 13.19
N TYR A 131 -11.15 -5.29 13.57
CA TYR A 131 -9.88 -4.71 13.99
C TYR A 131 -9.16 -4.01 12.83
N GLN A 132 -9.25 -4.55 11.61
CA GLN A 132 -8.76 -3.88 10.42
C GLN A 132 -9.51 -2.56 10.15
N CYS A 133 -10.83 -2.55 10.35
CA CYS A 133 -11.67 -1.36 10.24
C CYS A 133 -11.21 -0.28 11.24
N PHE A 134 -11.02 -0.64 12.51
CA PHE A 134 -10.54 0.28 13.54
C PHE A 134 -9.13 0.80 13.27
N GLY A 135 -8.17 -0.08 12.97
CA GLY A 135 -6.82 0.34 12.62
C GLY A 135 -6.81 1.27 11.40
N SER A 136 -7.64 0.99 10.39
CA SER A 136 -7.78 1.87 9.23
C SER A 136 -8.37 3.24 9.59
N TYR A 137 -9.33 3.27 10.51
CA TYR A 137 -9.94 4.50 11.01
C TYR A 137 -8.92 5.38 11.74
N PHE A 138 -8.11 4.81 12.64
CA PHE A 138 -7.06 5.55 13.35
C PHE A 138 -6.09 6.22 12.38
N ILE A 139 -5.65 5.49 11.36
CA ILE A 139 -4.65 5.96 10.39
C ILE A 139 -5.25 7.01 9.45
N LYS A 140 -6.44 6.73 8.89
CA LYS A 140 -7.12 7.63 7.93
C LYS A 140 -7.39 9.00 8.54
N ASN A 141 -7.80 9.02 9.81
CA ASN A 141 -8.15 10.26 10.51
C ASN A 141 -7.00 10.83 11.36
N LYS A 142 -5.82 10.18 11.33
CA LYS A 142 -4.64 10.58 12.11
C LYS A 142 -4.91 10.70 13.62
N MET A 143 -5.60 9.71 14.18
CA MET A 143 -5.86 9.61 15.63
C MET A 143 -4.60 9.16 16.38
N VAL A 144 -3.64 10.09 16.52
CA VAL A 144 -2.30 9.80 17.08
C VAL A 144 -2.40 9.20 18.48
N GLU A 145 -3.35 9.68 19.29
CA GLU A 145 -3.61 9.20 20.64
C GLU A 145 -4.06 7.74 20.71
N LEU A 146 -4.50 7.15 19.59
CA LEU A 146 -4.91 5.74 19.50
C LEU A 146 -3.86 4.85 18.83
N TYR A 147 -2.72 5.38 18.39
CA TYR A 147 -1.70 4.57 17.72
C TYR A 147 -1.09 3.50 18.61
N TYR A 148 -1.16 3.65 19.94
CA TYR A 148 -0.74 2.61 20.88
C TYR A 148 -1.56 1.31 20.77
N LEU A 149 -2.74 1.34 20.14
CA LEU A 149 -3.59 0.16 19.90
C LEU A 149 -3.21 -0.59 18.62
N LEU A 150 -2.48 0.03 17.69
CA LEU A 150 -2.07 -0.62 16.43
C LEU A 150 -1.22 -1.89 16.66
N PRO A 151 -0.25 -1.92 17.59
CA PRO A 151 0.52 -3.12 17.88
C PRO A 151 -0.34 -4.24 18.49
N ILE A 152 -1.29 -3.89 19.37
CA ILE A 152 -2.25 -4.83 19.99
C ILE A 152 -3.13 -5.45 18.91
N ILE A 153 -3.66 -4.62 18.01
CA ILE A 153 -4.42 -5.09 16.86
C ILE A 153 -3.58 -6.06 16.04
N LEU A 154 -2.34 -5.70 15.68
CA LEU A 154 -1.51 -6.52 14.79
C LEU A 154 -1.10 -7.87 15.36
N SER A 155 -0.82 -7.97 16.66
CA SER A 155 -0.29 -9.17 17.31
C SER A 155 -1.41 -10.00 17.92
N GLU A 156 -2.06 -9.50 18.97
CA GLU A 156 -3.00 -10.27 19.79
C GLU A 156 -4.30 -10.62 19.06
N LYS A 157 -4.77 -9.75 18.16
CA LYS A 157 -6.08 -9.91 17.54
C LYS A 157 -6.04 -10.57 16.16
N PHE A 158 -4.85 -10.77 15.59
CA PHE A 158 -4.63 -11.42 14.30
C PHE A 158 -3.95 -12.79 14.45
N GLU A 159 -4.00 -13.47 15.60
CA GLU A 159 -3.23 -14.72 15.84
C GLU A 159 -3.99 -16.05 15.59
N THR A 160 -5.32 -16.10 15.33
CA THR A 160 -6.10 -17.38 15.28
C THR A 160 -6.48 -18.12 13.96
N ASP A 161 -6.81 -17.51 12.81
CA ASP A 161 -7.20 -18.19 11.52
C ASP A 161 -6.21 -18.21 10.31
N ASN A 162 -6.52 -18.95 9.23
CA ASN A 162 -5.67 -19.08 8.02
C ASN A 162 -5.87 -17.99 6.94
N TYR A 163 -6.86 -17.10 7.08
CA TYR A 163 -7.14 -15.99 6.13
C TYR A 163 -6.48 -14.65 6.52
N LYS A 164 -5.63 -14.63 7.55
CA LYS A 164 -5.13 -13.42 8.23
C LYS A 164 -4.15 -12.56 7.47
N GLU A 165 -3.23 -13.20 6.73
CA GLU A 165 -1.99 -12.54 6.34
C GLU A 165 -2.25 -11.37 5.38
N SER A 166 -3.19 -11.54 4.45
CA SER A 166 -3.61 -10.48 3.53
C SER A 166 -4.20 -9.26 4.25
N HIS A 167 -5.01 -9.46 5.29
CA HIS A 167 -5.63 -8.39 6.06
C HIS A 167 -4.63 -7.69 6.98
N GLN A 168 -3.73 -8.46 7.60
CA GLN A 168 -2.63 -7.94 8.41
C GLN A 168 -1.67 -7.11 7.53
N ILE A 169 -1.28 -7.63 6.36
CA ILE A 169 -0.47 -6.91 5.36
C ILE A 169 -1.15 -5.59 4.97
N ASN A 170 -2.45 -5.60 4.68
CA ASN A 170 -3.18 -4.39 4.32
C ASN A 170 -3.12 -3.32 5.41
N LEU A 171 -3.22 -3.70 6.69
CA LEU A 171 -3.06 -2.77 7.80
C LEU A 171 -1.61 -2.31 7.94
N LEU A 172 -0.62 -3.21 7.85
CA LEU A 172 0.81 -2.89 7.90
C LEU A 172 1.22 -1.89 6.82
N VAL A 173 0.71 -2.05 5.59
CA VAL A 173 0.94 -1.11 4.48
C VAL A 173 0.37 0.27 4.80
N LYS A 174 -0.77 0.36 5.50
CA LYS A 174 -1.30 1.64 5.98
C LYS A 174 -0.43 2.23 7.09
N ILE A 175 0.04 1.40 8.02
CA ILE A 175 0.92 1.81 9.12
C ILE A 175 2.26 2.34 8.60
N ALA A 176 2.86 1.69 7.60
CA ALA A 176 4.13 2.09 7.00
C ALA A 176 4.13 3.54 6.44
N LYS A 177 2.94 4.08 6.13
CA LYS A 177 2.75 5.46 5.65
C LYS A 177 2.75 6.51 6.77
N ILE A 178 2.61 6.10 8.04
CA ILE A 178 2.68 6.97 9.21
C ILE A 178 4.14 7.38 9.45
N GLU A 179 4.34 8.63 9.86
CA GLU A 179 5.65 9.12 10.31
C GLU A 179 6.12 8.37 11.55
N ASN A 180 7.41 8.02 11.61
CA ASN A 180 8.00 7.20 12.69
C ASN A 180 7.31 5.85 12.92
N SER A 181 6.65 5.30 11.88
CA SER A 181 5.88 4.05 11.99
C SER A 181 6.67 2.85 12.50
N PHE A 182 7.99 2.79 12.25
CA PHE A 182 8.83 1.71 12.76
C PHE A 182 8.77 1.62 14.29
N SER A 183 8.94 2.76 14.97
CA SER A 183 8.94 2.82 16.44
C SER A 183 7.59 2.43 17.05
N LEU A 184 6.49 2.57 16.30
CA LEU A 184 5.16 2.20 16.79
C LEU A 184 5.01 0.70 16.95
N ILE A 185 5.54 -0.08 16.01
CA ILE A 185 5.28 -1.54 15.93
C ILE A 185 6.54 -2.40 16.11
N GLU A 186 7.70 -1.80 16.35
CA GLU A 186 9.01 -2.47 16.43
C GLU A 186 8.98 -3.73 17.32
N LYS A 187 8.35 -3.65 18.49
CA LYS A 187 8.32 -4.74 19.48
C LYS A 187 7.43 -5.91 19.06
N GLU A 188 6.50 -5.65 18.16
CA GLU A 188 5.57 -6.65 17.64
C GLU A 188 6.03 -7.22 16.30
N LEU A 189 6.99 -6.58 15.61
CA LEU A 189 7.50 -7.06 14.33
C LEU A 189 7.97 -8.50 14.41
N ASP A 190 8.68 -8.88 15.48
CA ASP A 190 9.20 -10.25 15.65
C ASP A 190 8.11 -11.32 15.69
N LYS A 191 6.89 -10.96 16.11
CA LYS A 191 5.73 -11.88 16.16
C LYS A 191 5.04 -12.03 14.80
N LEU A 192 5.31 -11.15 13.85
CA LEU A 192 4.72 -11.20 12.51
C LEU A 192 5.41 -12.26 11.65
N SER A 193 4.68 -12.78 10.66
CA SER A 193 5.26 -13.64 9.63
C SER A 193 6.34 -12.89 8.84
N ASN A 194 7.28 -13.63 8.26
CA ASN A 194 8.34 -13.05 7.44
C ASN A 194 7.78 -12.35 6.18
N ASN A 195 6.69 -12.87 5.60
CA ASN A 195 6.02 -12.20 4.48
C ASN A 195 5.38 -10.88 4.94
N ALA A 196 4.69 -10.85 6.09
CA ALA A 196 4.13 -9.62 6.63
C ALA A 196 5.22 -8.55 6.91
N LYS A 197 6.35 -8.96 7.50
CA LYS A 197 7.55 -8.10 7.69
C LYS A 197 8.05 -7.55 6.35
N LEU A 198 8.19 -8.41 5.34
CA LEU A 198 8.65 -8.02 4.00
C LEU A 198 7.73 -6.95 3.40
N TYR A 199 6.42 -7.14 3.44
CA TYR A 199 5.46 -6.17 2.93
C TYR A 199 5.48 -4.85 3.70
N TYR A 200 5.68 -4.89 5.01
CA TYR A 200 5.86 -3.68 5.81
C TYR A 200 7.13 -2.92 5.40
N TYR A 201 8.28 -3.59 5.37
CA TYR A 201 9.56 -3.00 4.99
C TYR A 201 9.59 -2.49 3.54
N LYS A 202 8.87 -3.14 2.64
CA LYS A 202 8.68 -2.66 1.27
C LYS A 202 8.03 -1.28 1.21
N HIS A 203 7.07 -1.00 2.11
CA HIS A 203 6.27 0.23 2.05
C HIS A 203 6.73 1.32 3.01
N ILE A 204 7.69 1.03 3.88
CA ILE A 204 8.23 2.03 4.79
C ILE A 204 9.02 3.09 3.99
N LYS A 205 8.65 4.36 4.20
CA LYS A 205 9.32 5.49 3.57
C LYS A 205 10.74 5.66 4.10
N GLY A 206 11.64 6.16 3.25
CA GLY A 206 13.06 6.39 3.58
C GLY A 206 13.28 7.07 4.93
N ASP A 207 12.58 8.18 5.17
CA ASP A 207 12.71 8.98 6.39
C ASP A 207 12.23 8.27 7.66
N ASN A 208 11.45 7.19 7.52
CA ASN A 208 10.91 6.40 8.63
C ASN A 208 11.70 5.10 8.88
N ARG A 209 12.77 4.84 8.13
CA ARG A 209 13.58 3.62 8.27
C ARG A 209 14.48 3.71 9.50
N PRO A 210 14.64 2.62 10.26
CA PRO A 210 15.63 2.56 11.33
C PRO A 210 17.06 2.62 10.75
N LYS A 211 18.03 3.01 11.57
CA LYS A 211 19.44 3.14 11.14
C LYS A 211 20.05 1.83 10.65
N ASP A 212 19.63 0.70 11.21
CA ASP A 212 20.11 -0.64 10.90
C ASP A 212 19.20 -1.38 9.90
N PHE A 213 18.40 -0.66 9.11
CA PHE A 213 17.39 -1.25 8.21
C PHE A 213 17.94 -2.33 7.27
N CYS A 214 19.14 -2.13 6.70
CA CYS A 214 19.76 -3.16 5.85
C CYS A 214 20.11 -4.43 6.63
N ASN A 215 20.48 -4.34 7.90
CA ASN A 215 20.72 -5.53 8.73
C ASN A 215 19.41 -6.27 9.01
N LEU A 216 18.30 -5.55 9.23
CA LEU A 216 16.98 -6.16 9.39
C LEU A 216 16.53 -6.88 8.12
N LEU A 217 16.69 -6.25 6.95
CA LEU A 217 16.38 -6.87 5.66
C LEU A 217 17.26 -8.08 5.36
N ASN A 218 18.56 -8.04 5.70
CA ASN A 218 19.47 -9.17 5.52
C ASN A 218 19.10 -10.35 6.42
N LYS A 219 18.72 -10.10 7.68
CA LYS A 219 18.19 -11.15 8.56
C LYS A 219 16.92 -11.77 7.96
N LEU A 220 15.99 -10.92 7.50
CA LEU A 220 14.76 -11.39 6.88
C LEU A 220 15.05 -12.25 5.63
N TYR A 221 16.00 -11.86 4.79
CA TYR A 221 16.39 -12.63 3.61
C TYR A 221 16.89 -14.05 3.93
N VAL A 222 17.61 -14.22 5.04
CA VAL A 222 18.08 -15.53 5.51
C VAL A 222 16.92 -16.40 5.99
N GLU A 223 15.89 -15.80 6.57
CA GLU A 223 14.77 -16.50 7.22
C GLU A 223 13.55 -16.69 6.32
N ILE A 224 13.43 -15.94 5.23
CA ILE A 224 12.25 -15.98 4.35
C ILE A 224 12.30 -17.19 3.41
N GLU A 225 11.11 -17.72 3.09
CA GLU A 225 10.94 -18.82 2.15
C GLU A 225 11.52 -18.49 0.77
N ASP A 226 12.04 -19.50 0.07
CA ASP A 226 12.72 -19.34 -1.22
C ASP A 226 11.83 -18.63 -2.26
N ASP A 227 10.52 -18.89 -2.26
CA ASP A 227 9.55 -18.27 -3.17
C ASP A 227 9.46 -16.74 -2.99
N ASN A 228 9.76 -16.23 -1.79
CA ASN A 228 9.70 -14.79 -1.47
C ASN A 228 11.09 -14.13 -1.44
N LYS A 229 12.17 -14.88 -1.68
CA LYS A 229 13.54 -14.34 -1.66
C LYS A 229 13.79 -13.31 -2.75
N ILE A 230 13.18 -13.47 -3.92
CA ILE A 230 13.32 -12.52 -5.01
C ILE A 230 12.72 -11.15 -4.66
N ASP A 231 11.58 -11.14 -3.97
CA ASP A 231 10.94 -9.92 -3.49
C ASP A 231 11.76 -9.27 -2.36
N CYS A 232 12.28 -10.08 -1.44
CA CYS A 232 13.19 -9.60 -0.39
C CYS A 232 14.47 -9.00 -0.98
N LEU A 233 15.06 -9.63 -2.00
CA LEU A 233 16.18 -9.07 -2.75
C LEU A 233 15.78 -7.75 -3.41
N GLY A 234 14.60 -7.68 -4.03
CA GLY A 234 14.07 -6.43 -4.58
C GLY A 234 14.07 -5.29 -3.54
N VAL A 235 13.63 -5.55 -2.31
CA VAL A 235 13.62 -4.55 -1.23
C VAL A 235 15.04 -4.21 -0.75
N LEU A 236 15.91 -5.20 -0.52
CA LEU A 236 17.33 -4.97 -0.23
C LEU A 236 17.98 -4.09 -1.31
N LEU A 237 17.60 -4.35 -2.55
CA LEU A 237 18.16 -3.68 -3.70
C LEU A 237 17.68 -2.22 -3.82
N SER A 238 16.39 -1.96 -3.60
CA SER A 238 15.83 -0.60 -3.54
C SER A 238 16.35 0.23 -2.35
N ASN A 239 17.08 -0.39 -1.42
CA ASN A 239 17.65 0.25 -0.23
C ASN A 239 19.17 0.37 -0.29
N SER A 240 19.80 0.00 -1.41
CA SER A 240 21.25 0.08 -1.58
C SER A 240 22.04 -0.67 -0.51
N CYS A 241 21.52 -1.80 -0.03
CA CYS A 241 22.18 -2.61 0.99
C CYS A 241 23.40 -3.35 0.42
N ASP A 242 24.51 -3.31 1.15
CA ASP A 242 25.77 -3.94 0.73
C ASP A 242 25.59 -5.46 0.51
N GLY A 243 26.19 -6.00 -0.56
CA GLY A 243 26.14 -7.41 -0.92
C GLY A 243 24.85 -7.88 -1.61
N ALA A 244 23.82 -7.03 -1.70
CA ALA A 244 22.53 -7.44 -2.26
C ALA A 244 22.59 -7.71 -3.78
N LEU A 245 23.45 -6.99 -4.52
CA LEU A 245 23.59 -7.19 -5.96
C LEU A 245 24.33 -8.51 -6.28
N GLU A 246 25.37 -8.82 -5.51
CA GLU A 246 26.09 -10.09 -5.59
C GLU A 246 25.15 -11.27 -5.28
N GLU A 247 24.32 -11.13 -4.24
CA GLU A 247 23.35 -12.16 -3.89
C GLU A 247 22.26 -12.28 -4.96
N PHE A 248 21.82 -11.17 -5.55
CA PHE A 248 20.89 -11.19 -6.67
C PHE A 248 21.47 -11.94 -7.88
N VAL A 249 22.73 -11.70 -8.24
CA VAL A 249 23.43 -12.46 -9.30
C VAL A 249 23.53 -13.94 -8.95
N SER A 250 23.87 -14.28 -7.70
CA SER A 250 23.92 -15.66 -7.17
C SER A 250 22.56 -16.36 -7.28
N TYR A 251 21.49 -15.69 -6.85
CA TYR A 251 20.12 -16.16 -6.98
C TYR A 251 19.75 -16.41 -8.44
N LEU A 252 19.99 -15.43 -9.32
CA LEU A 252 19.73 -15.54 -10.74
C LEU A 252 20.52 -16.68 -11.39
N LYS A 253 21.73 -17.01 -10.94
CA LYS A 253 22.48 -18.18 -11.46
C LYS A 253 21.82 -19.51 -11.06
N LYS A 254 21.37 -19.62 -9.80
CA LYS A 254 20.80 -20.84 -9.22
C LYS A 254 19.40 -21.18 -9.74
N THR A 255 18.56 -20.18 -10.02
CA THR A 255 17.16 -20.40 -10.36
C THR A 255 16.94 -20.64 -11.84
N ASN A 256 16.17 -21.66 -12.22
CA ASN A 256 15.91 -21.97 -13.64
C ASN A 256 14.83 -21.09 -14.26
N PHE A 257 13.93 -20.56 -13.43
CA PHE A 257 12.82 -19.69 -13.83
C PHE A 257 12.70 -18.55 -12.81
N VAL A 258 12.34 -17.36 -13.30
CA VAL A 258 12.11 -16.18 -12.47
C VAL A 258 10.73 -15.64 -12.81
N GLU A 259 9.80 -15.72 -11.87
CA GLU A 259 8.52 -15.02 -11.98
C GLU A 259 8.77 -13.53 -11.76
N THR A 260 8.29 -12.70 -12.68
CA THR A 260 8.74 -11.31 -12.82
C THR A 260 7.74 -10.28 -12.33
N ASP A 261 6.68 -10.72 -11.64
CA ASP A 261 5.66 -9.82 -11.11
C ASP A 261 5.37 -10.08 -9.62
N PRO A 262 5.49 -9.06 -8.75
CA PRO A 262 5.95 -7.68 -8.97
C PRO A 262 7.37 -7.44 -8.42
N PHE A 263 8.40 -7.55 -9.26
CA PHE A 263 9.78 -7.22 -8.84
C PHE A 263 9.96 -5.71 -8.60
N PHE A 264 10.57 -5.34 -7.48
CA PHE A 264 10.82 -3.94 -7.11
C PHE A 264 12.04 -3.38 -7.83
N GLY A 265 11.92 -2.13 -8.27
CA GLY A 265 12.99 -1.44 -8.98
C GLY A 265 14.34 -1.47 -8.25
N LEU A 266 15.41 -1.74 -8.99
CA LEU A 266 16.79 -1.52 -8.58
C LEU A 266 17.02 -0.01 -8.41
N SER A 267 17.62 0.37 -7.29
CA SER A 267 18.14 1.72 -7.06
C SER A 267 19.67 1.74 -6.91
N TYR A 268 20.37 0.80 -7.54
CA TYR A 268 21.82 0.88 -7.65
C TYR A 268 22.18 1.66 -8.88
N ASP A 269 22.90 2.74 -8.63
CA ASP A 269 23.47 3.57 -9.67
C ASP A 269 24.93 3.88 -9.35
N LYS A 270 25.62 3.12 -8.49
CA LYS A 270 27.06 3.33 -8.28
C LYS A 270 27.86 2.73 -9.42
N ASP A 271 28.89 3.44 -9.87
CA ASP A 271 29.74 3.02 -10.99
C ASP A 271 30.41 1.65 -10.74
N GLU A 272 30.77 1.35 -9.49
CA GLU A 272 31.34 0.06 -9.06
C GLU A 272 30.40 -1.15 -9.26
N CYS A 273 29.09 -0.92 -9.37
CA CYS A 273 28.10 -1.97 -9.60
C CYS A 273 27.97 -2.37 -11.08
N LEU A 274 28.59 -1.64 -12.02
CA LEU A 274 28.32 -1.77 -13.45
C LEU A 274 28.57 -3.19 -13.98
N ASP A 275 29.70 -3.81 -13.59
CA ASP A 275 30.06 -5.15 -14.05
C ASP A 275 29.06 -6.21 -13.56
N LEU A 276 28.65 -6.14 -12.29
CA LEU A 276 27.66 -7.03 -11.70
C LEU A 276 26.26 -6.82 -12.31
N LEU A 277 25.88 -5.57 -12.61
CA LEU A 277 24.63 -5.28 -13.30
C LEU A 277 24.62 -5.84 -14.73
N LEU A 278 25.74 -5.71 -15.45
CA LEU A 278 25.90 -6.29 -16.79
C LEU A 278 25.86 -7.82 -16.75
N GLU A 279 26.43 -8.44 -15.71
CA GLU A 279 26.34 -9.89 -15.48
C GLU A 279 24.91 -10.34 -15.19
N ALA A 280 24.21 -9.66 -14.27
CA ALA A 280 22.81 -9.93 -13.96
C ALA A 280 21.94 -9.82 -15.21
N PHE A 281 22.16 -8.78 -16.01
CA PHE A 281 21.45 -8.53 -17.26
C PHE A 281 21.64 -9.67 -18.27
N GLU A 282 22.88 -10.14 -18.49
CA GLU A 282 23.16 -11.25 -19.39
C GLU A 282 22.47 -12.55 -18.94
N ILE A 283 22.49 -12.85 -17.63
CA ILE A 283 21.78 -14.02 -17.09
C ILE A 283 20.27 -13.92 -17.36
N LEU A 284 19.66 -12.77 -17.11
CA LEU A 284 18.23 -12.54 -17.31
C LEU A 284 17.80 -12.69 -18.77
N LEU A 285 18.60 -12.16 -19.70
CA LEU A 285 18.36 -12.28 -21.14
C LEU A 285 18.25 -13.75 -21.60
N HIS A 286 18.95 -14.67 -20.93
CA HIS A 286 18.93 -16.09 -21.25
C HIS A 286 17.81 -16.87 -20.57
N LYS A 287 17.28 -16.37 -19.44
CA LYS A 287 16.26 -17.08 -18.64
C LYS A 287 14.83 -16.64 -18.94
N ILE A 288 14.63 -15.45 -19.48
CA ILE A 288 13.30 -14.92 -19.82
C ILE A 288 12.96 -15.28 -21.27
N TYR A 289 11.93 -16.12 -21.44
CA TYR A 289 11.56 -16.73 -22.73
C TYR A 289 10.86 -15.78 -23.71
N THR A 290 10.31 -14.65 -23.24
CA THR A 290 9.53 -13.72 -24.05
C THR A 290 10.03 -12.28 -23.94
N TYR A 291 10.40 -11.69 -25.07
CA TYR A 291 10.86 -10.30 -25.24
C TYR A 291 9.80 -9.24 -24.92
N PHE A 292 8.54 -9.64 -24.79
CA PHE A 292 7.43 -8.73 -24.59
C PHE A 292 7.11 -8.66 -23.10
N ASP A 293 7.48 -7.53 -22.51
CA ASP A 293 7.00 -7.06 -21.20
C ASP A 293 7.63 -7.77 -19.99
N ASN A 294 8.96 -7.68 -19.85
CA ASN A 294 9.62 -8.13 -18.63
C ASN A 294 10.21 -6.97 -17.82
N ARG A 295 9.44 -6.55 -16.80
CA ARG A 295 9.78 -5.48 -15.86
C ARG A 295 11.16 -5.64 -15.22
N LEU A 296 11.61 -6.88 -14.99
CA LEU A 296 12.90 -7.16 -14.38
C LEU A 296 14.08 -6.76 -15.29
N ILE A 297 13.95 -7.01 -16.59
CA ILE A 297 14.96 -6.60 -17.60
C ILE A 297 15.01 -5.08 -17.66
N ASP A 298 13.86 -4.42 -17.73
CA ASP A 298 13.79 -2.96 -17.82
C ASP A 298 14.38 -2.29 -16.57
N VAL A 299 14.11 -2.85 -15.40
CA VAL A 299 14.66 -2.38 -14.13
C VAL A 299 16.20 -2.44 -14.12
N VAL A 300 16.79 -3.57 -14.51
CA VAL A 300 18.26 -3.72 -14.57
C VAL A 300 18.85 -2.83 -15.65
N LEU A 301 18.22 -2.77 -16.82
CA LEU A 301 18.67 -1.95 -17.94
C LEU A 301 18.66 -0.46 -17.60
N ASN A 302 17.65 0.02 -16.87
CA ASN A 302 17.56 1.41 -16.42
C ASN A 302 18.71 1.78 -15.47
N SER A 303 19.11 0.87 -14.57
CA SER A 303 20.30 1.08 -13.71
C SER A 303 21.58 1.14 -14.54
N ILE A 304 21.74 0.25 -15.53
CA ILE A 304 22.89 0.25 -16.45
C ILE A 304 22.94 1.56 -17.24
N GLU A 305 21.81 2.02 -17.78
CA GLU A 305 21.71 3.28 -18.52
C GLU A 305 22.18 4.47 -17.68
N LYS A 306 21.66 4.59 -16.44
CA LYS A 306 22.02 5.67 -15.52
C LYS A 306 23.51 5.74 -15.22
N ILE A 307 24.19 4.59 -15.14
CA ILE A 307 25.63 4.53 -14.90
C ILE A 307 26.40 4.80 -16.20
N ALA A 308 25.94 4.24 -17.32
CA ALA A 308 26.57 4.37 -18.64
C ALA A 308 26.72 5.83 -19.08
N VAL A 309 25.69 6.66 -18.85
CA VAL A 309 25.65 8.05 -19.33
C VAL A 309 26.41 9.05 -18.45
N ARG A 310 27.08 8.59 -17.38
CA ARG A 310 27.86 9.48 -16.49
C ARG A 310 29.26 9.75 -17.02
N SER A 311 29.82 8.82 -17.78
CA SER A 311 31.17 8.93 -18.29
C SER A 311 31.32 8.19 -19.61
N LYS A 312 32.25 8.66 -20.45
CA LYS A 312 32.61 7.97 -21.69
C LYS A 312 33.17 6.57 -21.44
N GLU A 313 33.83 6.37 -20.31
CA GLU A 313 34.40 5.09 -19.90
C GLU A 313 33.29 4.07 -19.59
N ASN A 314 32.31 4.45 -18.76
CA ASN A 314 31.16 3.59 -18.45
C ASN A 314 30.37 3.23 -19.72
N TYR A 315 30.09 4.23 -20.58
CA TYR A 315 29.46 3.98 -21.88
C TYR A 315 30.26 3.00 -22.75
N HIS A 316 31.59 3.15 -22.81
CA HIS A 316 32.43 2.24 -23.59
C HIS A 316 32.37 0.80 -23.07
N THR A 317 32.39 0.60 -21.75
CA THR A 317 32.23 -0.71 -21.11
C THR A 317 30.88 -1.34 -21.47
N VAL A 318 29.78 -0.60 -21.34
CA VAL A 318 28.44 -1.09 -21.70
C VAL A 318 28.34 -1.41 -23.19
N LYS A 319 28.84 -0.51 -24.05
CA LYS A 319 28.85 -0.70 -25.50
C LYS A 319 29.56 -1.98 -25.90
N LYS A 320 30.76 -2.20 -25.37
CA LYS A 320 31.53 -3.42 -25.64
C LYS A 320 30.75 -4.66 -25.21
N ARG A 321 30.21 -4.68 -23.99
CA ARG A 321 29.48 -5.84 -23.45
C ARG A 321 28.21 -6.15 -24.25
N PHE A 322 27.45 -5.12 -24.64
CA PHE A 322 26.22 -5.28 -25.43
C PHE A 322 26.53 -5.78 -26.85
N VAL A 323 27.57 -5.26 -27.50
CA VAL A 323 28.03 -5.76 -28.81
C VAL A 323 28.40 -7.24 -28.71
N ASP A 324 29.16 -7.64 -27.68
CA ASP A 324 29.56 -9.03 -27.47
C ASP A 324 28.33 -9.95 -27.27
N ILE A 325 27.31 -9.51 -26.52
CA ILE A 325 26.06 -10.26 -26.32
C ILE A 325 25.33 -10.45 -27.65
N VAL A 326 25.19 -9.40 -28.46
CA VAL A 326 24.50 -9.48 -29.75
C VAL A 326 25.25 -10.37 -30.74
N GLN A 327 26.58 -10.31 -30.77
CA GLN A 327 27.40 -11.18 -31.63
C GLN A 327 27.24 -12.66 -31.28
N LYS A 328 27.08 -12.99 -29.99
CA LYS A 328 26.81 -14.37 -29.55
C LYS A 328 25.37 -14.81 -29.87
N ASN A 329 24.40 -13.90 -29.88
CA ASN A 329 23.01 -14.19 -30.18
C ASN A 329 22.27 -12.99 -30.80
N ASN A 330 22.07 -13.05 -32.12
CA ASN A 330 21.44 -11.98 -32.90
C ASN A 330 20.00 -11.63 -32.48
N LYS A 331 19.33 -12.49 -31.69
CA LYS A 331 17.98 -12.19 -31.16
C LYS A 331 17.97 -10.96 -30.23
N TYR A 332 19.12 -10.57 -29.66
CA TYR A 332 19.24 -9.38 -28.81
C TYR A 332 19.57 -8.08 -29.58
N SER A 333 19.34 -8.01 -30.88
CA SER A 333 19.64 -6.82 -31.71
C SER A 333 18.98 -5.51 -31.24
N PHE A 334 17.93 -5.57 -30.42
CA PHE A 334 17.34 -4.40 -29.77
C PHE A 334 18.34 -3.63 -28.89
N LEU A 335 19.38 -4.29 -28.39
CA LEU A 335 20.46 -3.65 -27.61
C LEU A 335 21.21 -2.60 -28.44
N TYR A 336 21.33 -2.76 -29.76
CA TYR A 336 21.91 -1.71 -30.61
C TYR A 336 21.09 -0.43 -30.61
N ARG A 337 19.75 -0.54 -30.59
CA ARG A 337 18.86 0.62 -30.48
C ARG A 337 19.02 1.29 -29.11
N LYS A 338 19.15 0.50 -28.04
CA LYS A 338 19.41 1.03 -26.69
C LYS A 338 20.75 1.76 -26.60
N LEU A 339 21.81 1.25 -27.22
CA LEU A 339 23.10 1.94 -27.28
C LEU A 339 23.01 3.29 -27.98
N GLN A 340 22.21 3.41 -29.04
CA GLN A 340 21.97 4.70 -29.71
C GLN A 340 21.31 5.69 -28.75
N THR A 341 20.27 5.26 -28.02
CA THR A 341 19.63 6.10 -26.99
C THR A 341 20.61 6.54 -25.90
N PHE A 342 21.47 5.63 -25.42
CA PHE A 342 22.47 5.96 -24.39
C PHE A 342 23.48 6.98 -24.90
N GLU A 343 23.89 6.89 -26.17
CA GLU A 343 24.84 7.82 -26.78
C GLU A 343 24.25 9.23 -26.90
N ASP A 344 22.98 9.34 -27.29
CA ASP A 344 22.24 10.60 -27.33
C ASP A 344 22.14 11.23 -25.93
N THR A 345 21.75 10.43 -24.92
CA THR A 345 21.63 10.90 -23.53
C THR A 345 22.98 11.30 -22.92
N LEU A 346 24.05 10.54 -23.20
CA LEU A 346 25.42 10.88 -22.81
C LEU A 346 25.82 12.23 -23.42
N TYR A 347 25.56 12.43 -24.71
CA TYR A 347 25.86 13.67 -25.41
C TYR A 347 25.11 14.86 -24.79
N GLU A 348 23.81 14.73 -24.55
CA GLU A 348 22.99 15.77 -23.90
C GLU A 348 23.50 16.11 -22.49
N THR A 349 23.76 15.09 -21.67
CA THR A 349 24.24 15.24 -20.29
C THR A 349 25.57 16.01 -20.24
N HIS A 350 26.51 15.70 -21.13
CA HIS A 350 27.80 16.38 -21.17
C HIS A 350 27.77 17.73 -21.90
N LYS A 351 26.86 17.95 -22.85
CA LYS A 351 26.65 19.25 -23.51
C LYS A 351 26.15 20.32 -22.54
N VAL A 352 25.28 19.96 -21.60
CA VAL A 352 24.79 20.85 -20.52
C VAL A 352 25.92 21.21 -19.54
N ASN A 353 26.81 20.26 -19.22
CA ASN A 353 27.96 20.53 -18.35
C ASN A 353 29.00 21.45 -19.00
N TRP A 354 29.13 21.40 -20.33
CA TRP A 354 29.98 22.33 -21.09
C TRP A 354 29.40 23.74 -21.12
N SER A 355 28.09 23.91 -21.25
CA SER A 355 27.46 25.24 -21.22
C SER A 355 27.54 25.90 -19.84
N ILE A 356 27.39 25.14 -18.75
CA ILE A 356 27.54 25.63 -17.37
C ILE A 356 29.00 26.01 -17.06
N SER A 357 29.96 25.17 -17.45
CA SER A 357 31.39 25.48 -17.26
C SER A 357 31.82 26.70 -18.07
N SER A 358 31.33 26.82 -19.32
CA SER A 358 31.59 27.98 -20.17
C SER A 358 30.96 29.26 -19.60
N ALA A 359 29.74 29.19 -19.06
CA ALA A 359 29.10 30.33 -18.41
C ALA A 359 29.80 30.76 -17.12
N LYS A 360 30.33 29.81 -16.34
CA LYS A 360 31.10 30.10 -15.13
C LYS A 360 32.45 30.75 -15.45
N ILE A 361 33.15 30.26 -16.47
CA ILE A 361 34.39 30.87 -16.97
C ILE A 361 34.12 32.28 -17.52
N LEU A 362 33.04 32.46 -18.29
CA LEU A 362 32.64 33.76 -18.81
C LEU A 362 32.27 34.74 -17.68
N TYR A 363 31.57 34.28 -16.64
CA TYR A 363 31.25 35.08 -15.47
C TYR A 363 32.48 35.52 -14.68
N GLU A 364 33.47 34.62 -14.49
CA GLU A 364 34.74 34.97 -13.83
C GLU A 364 35.56 35.96 -14.66
N GLN A 365 35.56 35.84 -15.99
CA GLN A 365 36.21 36.78 -16.90
C GLN A 365 35.53 38.15 -16.96
N LEU A 366 34.21 38.23 -16.74
CA LEU A 366 33.46 39.49 -16.69
C LEU A 366 33.58 40.20 -15.32
N LYS A 367 34.12 39.51 -14.31
CA LYS A 367 34.30 40.04 -12.94
C LYS A 367 35.69 40.67 -12.74
N SER A 368 36.68 40.28 -13.55
CA SER A 368 38.00 40.93 -13.68
C SER A 368 37.94 42.11 -14.62
#